data_AF-A0A7Y1SZ10-F1
#
_entry.id   AF-A0A7Y1SZ10-F1
#
_cell.length_a   1.000
_cell.length_b   1.000
_cell.length_c   1.000
_cell.angle_alpha   90.00
_cell.angle_beta   90.00
_cell.angle_gamma   90.00
#
_symmetry.space_group_name_H-M   'P 1'
#
loop_
_entity.id
_entity.type
_entity.pdbx_description
1 polymer ?
#
loop_
_entity_poly.entity_id
_entity_poly.type
_entity_poly.pdbx_seq_one_letter_code
_entity_poly.pdbx_strand_id
1 'polypeptide(L)'
;MGIKCGFVGLPNVGKSTLFNALTAAEIPAENYPFCTIEPNVGIAIVPDLRLQEIADIVKPREIIPTAIEFVDIAGLVAGASEGEGLGNQFLSHIREVDAIAHVVRCFDDDNVVHVDGTVEPISDIETINTELGLADLATVERALERAERRSKSGDKAAGPLIEVLGRVREALNDGLPARVALTKADDRMLVRELFLLTAKPTVYVANVNEGADTPHVAT
;
A
#
# COMPACT_ATOMS: atom_id res chain seq x y z
N MET A 1 17.66 -3.30 3.64
CA MET A 1 16.42 -3.85 3.04
C MET A 1 15.77 -2.71 2.30
N GLY A 2 15.43 -2.90 1.02
CA GLY A 2 14.78 -1.87 0.21
C GLY A 2 13.34 -1.63 0.66
N ILE A 3 12.75 -0.53 0.21
CA ILE A 3 11.33 -0.25 0.43
C ILE A 3 10.52 -1.15 -0.52
N LYS A 4 9.51 -1.84 0.01
CA LYS A 4 8.51 -2.57 -0.78
C LYS A 4 7.26 -1.71 -0.97
N CYS A 5 6.87 -1.46 -2.22
CA CYS A 5 5.65 -0.73 -2.57
C CYS A 5 4.65 -1.67 -3.24
N GLY A 6 3.46 -1.81 -2.67
CA GLY A 6 2.40 -2.66 -3.24
C GLY A 6 1.44 -1.86 -4.12
N PHE A 7 1.16 -2.35 -5.33
CA PHE A 7 0.09 -1.81 -6.16
C PHE A 7 -1.26 -2.34 -5.68
N VAL A 8 -2.16 -1.43 -5.28
CA VAL A 8 -3.51 -1.75 -4.82
C VAL A 8 -4.51 -0.98 -5.66
N GLY A 9 -5.69 -1.54 -5.90
CA GLY A 9 -6.76 -0.91 -6.66
C GLY A 9 -7.73 -1.95 -7.21
N LEU A 10 -8.88 -1.50 -7.70
CA LEU A 10 -9.89 -2.39 -8.27
C LEU A 10 -9.36 -3.18 -9.49
N PRO A 11 -10.02 -4.27 -9.91
CA PRO A 11 -9.76 -4.91 -11.18
C PRO A 11 -9.76 -3.91 -12.36
N ASN A 12 -8.95 -4.17 -13.38
CA ASN A 12 -8.93 -3.42 -14.65
C ASN A 12 -8.54 -1.92 -14.57
N VAL A 13 -8.02 -1.43 -13.44
CA VAL A 13 -7.53 -0.04 -13.31
C VAL A 13 -6.16 0.23 -13.94
N GLY A 14 -5.51 -0.80 -14.50
CA GLY A 14 -4.18 -0.70 -15.13
C GLY A 14 -2.98 -1.06 -14.23
N LYS A 15 -3.19 -1.71 -13.08
CA LYS A 15 -2.11 -2.13 -12.15
C LYS A 15 -0.99 -2.92 -12.84
N SER A 16 -1.34 -4.01 -13.52
CA SER A 16 -0.33 -4.87 -14.16
C SER A 16 0.34 -4.17 -15.35
N THR A 17 -0.35 -3.27 -16.05
CA THR A 17 0.26 -2.44 -17.10
C THR A 17 1.32 -1.51 -16.50
N LEU A 18 1.00 -0.82 -15.39
CA LEU A 18 1.94 0.05 -14.70
C LEU A 18 3.12 -0.73 -14.10
N PHE A 19 2.85 -1.88 -13.49
CA PHE A 19 3.88 -2.79 -12.99
C PHE A 19 4.82 -3.25 -14.11
N ASN A 20 4.26 -3.70 -15.25
CA ASN A 20 5.06 -4.11 -16.41
C ASN A 20 5.88 -2.93 -16.97
N ALA A 21 5.31 -1.73 -17.03
CA ALA A 21 6.05 -0.55 -17.50
C ALA A 21 7.24 -0.19 -16.59
N LEU A 22 7.08 -0.34 -15.28
CA LEU A 22 8.14 -0.07 -14.30
C LEU A 22 9.20 -1.16 -14.24
N THR A 23 8.83 -2.40 -14.54
CA THR A 23 9.73 -3.58 -14.50
C THR A 23 10.37 -3.92 -15.84
N ALA A 24 9.77 -3.49 -16.95
CA ALA A 24 10.32 -3.64 -18.31
C ALA A 24 11.48 -2.68 -18.60
N ALA A 25 11.77 -1.73 -17.70
CA ALA A 25 13.07 -1.09 -17.67
C ALA A 25 14.12 -2.16 -17.34
N GLU A 26 14.70 -2.79 -18.38
CA GLU A 26 15.62 -3.91 -18.32
C GLU A 26 16.73 -3.69 -17.26
N ILE A 27 16.52 -4.21 -16.05
CA ILE A 27 17.55 -4.26 -15.01
C ILE A 27 17.99 -5.73 -14.93
N PRO A 28 19.24 -6.06 -15.29
CA PRO A 28 19.76 -7.41 -15.11
C PRO A 28 19.70 -7.79 -13.63
N ALA A 29 18.90 -8.83 -13.32
CA ALA A 29 18.78 -9.41 -11.98
C ALA A 29 20.14 -9.84 -11.39
N GLU A 30 21.15 -10.03 -12.26
CA GLU A 30 22.54 -10.37 -11.91
C GLU A 30 23.20 -9.34 -10.98
N ASN A 31 22.77 -8.07 -11.00
CA ASN A 31 23.34 -7.02 -10.15
C ASN A 31 22.82 -7.03 -8.70
N TYR A 32 21.81 -7.85 -8.38
CA TYR A 32 21.21 -7.94 -7.04
C TYR A 32 21.08 -9.41 -6.58
N PRO A 33 22.21 -10.09 -6.28
CA PRO A 33 22.27 -11.55 -6.03
C PRO A 33 21.58 -12.03 -4.75
N PHE A 34 20.92 -11.14 -4.00
CA PHE A 34 20.23 -11.45 -2.75
C PHE A 34 18.70 -11.28 -2.84
N CYS A 35 18.17 -10.86 -3.99
CA CYS A 35 16.74 -10.65 -4.18
C CYS A 35 16.11 -11.89 -4.85
N THR A 36 15.17 -12.54 -4.16
CA THR A 36 14.29 -13.55 -4.77
C THR A 36 13.27 -12.82 -5.63
N ILE A 37 13.27 -13.07 -6.95
CA ILE A 37 12.24 -12.55 -7.85
C ILE A 37 11.06 -13.52 -7.83
N GLU A 38 10.05 -13.18 -7.04
CA GLU A 38 8.73 -13.81 -7.13
C GLU A 38 7.99 -13.29 -8.37
N PRO A 39 7.09 -14.05 -9.00
CA PRO A 39 6.47 -13.70 -10.28
C PRO A 39 5.67 -12.39 -10.27
N ASN A 40 5.33 -11.88 -9.10
CA ASN A 40 4.63 -10.62 -8.87
C ASN A 40 5.49 -9.55 -8.18
N VAL A 41 6.82 -9.74 -8.12
CA VAL A 41 7.77 -8.77 -7.55
C VAL A 41 8.67 -8.22 -8.65
N GLY A 42 8.73 -6.91 -8.71
CA GLY A 42 9.50 -6.13 -9.67
C GLY A 42 10.51 -5.24 -8.98
N ILE A 43 11.62 -4.92 -9.66
CA ILE A 43 12.62 -3.99 -9.14
C ILE A 43 12.71 -2.81 -10.10
N ALA A 44 12.66 -1.58 -9.58
CA ALA A 44 12.91 -0.38 -10.37
C ALA A 44 13.99 0.48 -9.72
N ILE A 45 14.86 1.07 -10.55
CA ILE A 45 15.89 2.00 -10.10
C ILE A 45 15.27 3.37 -9.81
N VAL A 46 15.69 3.99 -8.70
CA VAL A 46 15.31 5.37 -8.40
C VAL A 46 16.13 6.33 -9.27
N PRO A 47 15.49 7.13 -10.14
CA PRO A 47 16.19 8.12 -10.94
C PRO A 47 16.69 9.26 -10.04
N ASP A 48 18.01 9.39 -9.91
CA ASP A 48 18.65 10.43 -9.10
C ASP A 48 19.76 11.14 -9.90
N LEU A 49 19.49 12.37 -10.34
CA LEU A 49 20.44 13.18 -11.10
C LEU A 49 21.74 13.45 -10.32
N ARG A 50 21.67 13.51 -8.98
CA ARG A 50 22.83 13.77 -8.12
C ARG A 50 23.85 12.64 -8.19
N LEU A 51 23.36 11.40 -8.36
CA LEU A 51 24.24 10.24 -8.49
C LEU A 51 25.11 10.36 -9.74
N GLN A 52 24.53 10.83 -10.85
CA GLN A 52 25.25 11.06 -12.09
C GLN A 52 26.25 12.22 -11.95
N GLU A 53 25.84 13.34 -11.36
CA GLU A 53 26.72 14.48 -11.11
C GLU A 53 27.96 14.09 -10.29
N ILE A 54 27.79 13.25 -9.25
CA ILE A 54 28.91 12.74 -8.45
C ILE A 54 29.79 11.79 -9.28
N ALA A 55 29.17 10.92 -10.07
CA ALA A 55 29.90 9.97 -10.91
C ALA A 55 30.78 10.67 -11.95
N ASP A 56 30.32 11.79 -12.51
CA ASP A 56 31.08 12.59 -13.49
C ASP A 56 32.34 13.23 -12.87
N ILE A 57 32.28 13.57 -11.58
CA ILE A 57 33.41 14.14 -10.81
C ILE A 57 34.40 13.04 -10.39
N VAL A 58 33.89 11.97 -9.76
CA VAL A 58 34.71 10.95 -9.10
C VAL A 58 35.21 9.89 -10.08
N LYS A 59 34.48 9.66 -11.18
CA LYS A 59 34.74 8.63 -12.20
C LYS A 59 34.94 7.24 -11.58
N PRO A 60 33.95 6.72 -10.83
CA PRO A 60 34.06 5.42 -10.21
C PRO A 60 34.10 4.30 -11.25
N ARG A 61 34.58 3.12 -10.85
CA ARG A 61 34.54 1.91 -11.69
C ARG A 61 33.10 1.49 -12.03
N GLU A 62 32.17 1.77 -11.15
CA GLU A 62 30.79 1.28 -11.20
C GLU A 62 29.87 2.26 -10.45
N ILE A 63 28.66 2.45 -10.98
CA ILE A 63 27.60 3.27 -10.36
C ILE A 63 26.52 2.31 -9.89
N ILE A 64 26.24 2.30 -8.59
CA ILE A 64 25.23 1.44 -7.98
C ILE A 64 24.07 2.33 -7.51
N PRO A 65 22.96 2.38 -8.25
CA PRO A 65 21.83 3.20 -7.86
C PRO A 65 21.00 2.50 -6.77
N THR A 66 20.19 3.29 -6.07
CA THR A 66 19.21 2.74 -5.13
C THR A 66 18.00 2.20 -5.90
N ALA A 67 17.36 1.17 -5.35
CA ALA A 67 16.26 0.46 -5.98
C ALA A 67 15.07 0.35 -5.03
N ILE A 68 13.87 0.30 -5.61
CA ILE A 68 12.60 0.05 -4.92
C ILE A 68 12.04 -1.27 -5.44
N GLU A 69 11.51 -2.08 -4.53
CA GLU A 69 10.79 -3.30 -4.87
C GLU A 69 9.30 -2.96 -5.01
N PHE A 70 8.72 -3.31 -6.15
CA PHE A 70 7.29 -3.20 -6.41
C PHE A 70 6.64 -4.57 -6.33
N VAL A 71 5.47 -4.64 -5.74
CA VAL A 71 4.68 -5.88 -5.63
C VAL A 71 3.36 -5.66 -6.34
N ASP A 72 3.08 -6.44 -7.38
CA ASP A 72 1.73 -6.48 -7.98
C ASP A 72 0.82 -7.31 -7.07
N ILE A 73 -0.17 -6.65 -6.48
CA ILE A 73 -1.17 -7.28 -5.63
C ILE A 73 -2.46 -7.32 -6.47
N ALA A 74 -3.03 -8.52 -6.65
CA ALA A 74 -4.17 -8.63 -7.54
C ALA A 74 -5.37 -7.81 -7.03
N GLY A 75 -6.31 -7.54 -7.95
CA GLY A 75 -7.41 -6.61 -7.72
C GLY A 75 -8.24 -6.95 -6.48
N LEU A 76 -8.38 -5.98 -5.59
CA LEU A 76 -9.29 -6.08 -4.46
C LEU A 76 -10.71 -5.83 -4.99
N VAL A 77 -11.65 -6.68 -4.60
CA VAL A 77 -13.09 -6.47 -4.84
C VAL A 77 -13.78 -6.27 -3.50
N ALA A 78 -14.97 -5.67 -3.53
CA ALA A 78 -15.82 -5.55 -2.33
C ALA A 78 -16.02 -6.93 -1.66
N GLY A 79 -16.04 -6.95 -0.32
CA GLY A 79 -16.18 -8.16 0.50
C GLY A 79 -14.85 -8.88 0.79
N ALA A 80 -13.70 -8.29 0.47
CA ALA A 80 -12.39 -8.90 0.77
C ALA A 80 -12.16 -9.14 2.28
N SER A 81 -12.77 -8.30 3.12
CA SER A 81 -12.72 -8.40 4.59
C SER A 81 -13.65 -9.48 5.18
N GLU A 82 -14.66 -9.97 4.44
CA GLU A 82 -15.67 -10.92 4.95
C GLU A 82 -15.20 -12.39 4.98
N GLY A 83 -14.02 -12.70 4.43
CA GLY A 83 -13.33 -13.98 4.68
C GLY A 83 -13.58 -15.11 3.68
N GLU A 84 -14.21 -14.84 2.53
CA GLU A 84 -14.30 -15.76 1.38
C GLU A 84 -12.91 -15.88 0.69
N GLY A 85 -11.99 -16.65 1.30
CA GLY A 85 -10.77 -17.22 0.71
C GLY A 85 -9.76 -16.27 0.05
N LEU A 86 -10.09 -15.74 -1.13
CA LEU A 86 -9.22 -14.90 -1.96
C LEU A 86 -8.95 -13.53 -1.30
N GLY A 87 -9.96 -12.90 -0.69
CA GLY A 87 -9.83 -11.57 -0.07
C GLY A 87 -8.74 -11.50 1.00
N ASN A 88 -8.67 -12.51 1.87
CA ASN A 88 -7.66 -12.59 2.93
C ASN A 88 -6.23 -12.79 2.40
N GLN A 89 -6.05 -13.52 1.29
CA GLN A 89 -4.74 -13.69 0.66
C GLN A 89 -4.21 -12.36 0.10
N PHE A 90 -5.09 -11.55 -0.48
CA PHE A 90 -4.72 -10.20 -0.93
C PHE A 90 -4.31 -9.31 0.23
N LEU A 91 -5.09 -9.28 1.31
CA LEU A 91 -4.77 -8.49 2.49
C LEU A 91 -3.44 -8.91 3.12
N SER A 92 -3.08 -10.20 3.11
CA SER A 92 -1.76 -10.64 3.58
C SER A 92 -0.60 -10.08 2.76
N HIS A 93 -0.71 -10.02 1.42
CA HIS A 93 0.35 -9.40 0.60
C HIS A 93 0.49 -7.91 0.87
N ILE A 94 -0.62 -7.19 1.14
CA ILE A 94 -0.56 -5.77 1.54
C ILE A 94 0.12 -5.61 2.91
N ARG A 95 -0.01 -6.58 3.84
CA ARG A 95 0.70 -6.52 5.13
C ARG A 95 2.22 -6.56 4.96
N GLU A 96 2.71 -7.24 3.94
CA GLU A 96 4.14 -7.46 3.68
C GLU A 96 4.86 -6.29 2.98
N VAL A 97 4.12 -5.32 2.43
CA VAL A 97 4.70 -4.12 1.82
C VAL A 97 4.84 -2.97 2.81
N ASP A 98 5.75 -2.02 2.55
CA ASP A 98 5.97 -0.86 3.41
C ASP A 98 5.07 0.33 3.05
N ALA A 99 4.70 0.45 1.78
CA ALA A 99 3.86 1.52 1.24
C ALA A 99 2.86 0.99 0.20
N ILE A 100 1.79 1.76 -0.03
CA ILE A 100 0.74 1.43 -1.00
C ILE A 100 0.78 2.46 -2.14
N ALA A 101 0.90 1.98 -3.37
CA ALA A 101 0.57 2.73 -4.59
C ALA A 101 -0.86 2.37 -4.99
N HIS A 102 -1.82 3.23 -4.63
CA HIS A 102 -3.23 3.02 -4.92
C HIS A 102 -3.54 3.50 -6.33
N VAL A 103 -3.65 2.57 -7.28
CA VAL A 103 -3.97 2.83 -8.68
C VAL A 103 -5.47 3.01 -8.83
N VAL A 104 -5.86 4.18 -9.35
CA VAL A 104 -7.26 4.59 -9.52
C VAL A 104 -7.52 4.80 -11.00
N ARG A 105 -8.61 4.22 -11.52
CA ARG A 105 -9.00 4.40 -12.92
C ARG A 105 -9.59 5.79 -13.09
N CYS A 106 -8.93 6.61 -13.90
CA CYS A 106 -9.38 7.95 -14.28
C CYS A 106 -9.47 8.07 -15.81
N PHE A 107 -9.80 6.97 -16.49
CA PHE A 107 -9.96 6.89 -17.94
C PHE A 107 -11.19 6.08 -18.33
N ASP A 108 -11.83 6.49 -19.42
CA ASP A 108 -12.93 5.76 -20.05
C ASP A 108 -12.39 4.92 -21.21
N ASP A 109 -12.84 3.67 -21.29
CA ASP A 109 -12.55 2.75 -22.40
C ASP A 109 -13.69 1.73 -22.51
N ASP A 110 -14.39 1.75 -23.65
CA ASP A 110 -15.53 0.88 -23.95
C ASP A 110 -15.16 -0.62 -23.98
N ASN A 111 -13.87 -0.94 -24.13
CA ASN A 111 -13.36 -2.31 -24.14
C ASN A 111 -13.00 -2.82 -22.74
N VAL A 112 -13.03 -1.95 -21.72
CA VAL A 112 -12.59 -2.29 -20.36
C VAL A 112 -13.76 -2.14 -19.38
N VAL A 113 -14.32 -3.27 -18.98
CA VAL A 113 -15.46 -3.33 -18.05
C VAL A 113 -15.02 -2.91 -16.63
N HIS A 114 -15.73 -1.92 -16.07
CA HIS A 114 -15.63 -1.55 -14.67
C HIS A 114 -16.47 -2.49 -13.79
N VAL A 115 -16.02 -2.77 -12.57
CA VAL A 115 -16.71 -3.71 -11.65
C VAL A 115 -18.15 -3.28 -11.38
N ASP A 116 -18.36 -1.98 -11.19
CA ASP A 116 -19.67 -1.39 -10.93
C ASP A 116 -20.38 -0.86 -12.20
N GLY A 117 -19.81 -1.13 -13.38
CA GLY A 117 -20.36 -0.68 -14.67
C GLY A 117 -20.13 0.79 -15.02
N THR A 118 -19.82 1.65 -14.04
CA THR A 118 -19.45 3.07 -14.24
C THR A 118 -18.12 3.38 -13.57
N VAL A 119 -17.30 4.23 -14.19
CA VAL A 119 -16.02 4.68 -13.63
C VAL A 119 -16.27 5.87 -12.71
N GLU A 120 -16.06 5.70 -11.41
CA GLU A 120 -16.26 6.73 -10.38
C GLU A 120 -15.06 6.71 -9.40
N PRO A 121 -13.97 7.44 -9.71
CA PRO A 121 -12.69 7.31 -9.00
C PRO A 121 -12.78 7.47 -7.47
N ILE A 122 -13.64 8.37 -7.00
CA ILE A 122 -13.82 8.62 -5.56
C ILE A 122 -14.50 7.42 -4.89
N SER A 123 -15.54 6.86 -5.51
CA SER A 123 -16.22 5.66 -5.03
C SER A 123 -15.27 4.45 -5.00
N ASP A 124 -14.41 4.32 -6.01
CA ASP A 124 -13.41 3.26 -6.08
C ASP A 124 -12.40 3.36 -4.92
N ILE A 125 -11.93 4.58 -4.65
CA ILE A 125 -11.03 4.86 -3.51
C ILE A 125 -11.70 4.51 -2.19
N GLU A 126 -12.95 4.92 -2.00
CA GLU A 126 -13.74 4.66 -0.80
C GLU A 126 -13.97 3.16 -0.60
N THR A 127 -14.23 2.41 -1.67
CA THR A 127 -14.41 0.96 -1.64
C THR A 127 -13.16 0.27 -1.08
N ILE A 128 -11.99 0.58 -1.66
CA ILE A 128 -10.72 0.02 -1.20
C ILE A 128 -10.41 0.44 0.24
N ASN A 129 -10.57 1.71 0.57
CA ASN A 129 -10.28 2.21 1.92
C ASN A 129 -11.19 1.58 2.98
N THR A 130 -12.47 1.37 2.65
CA THR A 130 -13.43 0.66 3.51
C THR A 130 -12.96 -0.76 3.78
N GLU A 131 -12.59 -1.53 2.75
CA GLU A 131 -12.12 -2.91 2.93
C GLU A 131 -10.85 -3.00 3.78
N LEU A 132 -9.87 -2.12 3.54
CA LEU A 132 -8.66 -2.05 4.35
C LEU A 132 -8.98 -1.65 5.80
N GLY A 133 -9.91 -0.71 5.98
CA GLY A 133 -10.36 -0.23 7.27
C GLY A 133 -11.08 -1.30 8.09
N LEU A 134 -11.97 -2.07 7.47
CA LEU A 134 -12.67 -3.19 8.12
C LEU A 134 -11.70 -4.29 8.57
N ALA A 135 -10.70 -4.62 7.74
CA ALA A 135 -9.66 -5.59 8.10
C ALA A 135 -8.80 -5.11 9.29
N ASP A 136 -8.47 -3.83 9.33
CA ASP A 136 -7.76 -3.23 10.46
C ASP A 136 -8.64 -3.14 11.70
N LEU A 137 -9.92 -2.81 11.57
CA LEU A 137 -10.87 -2.72 12.69
C LEU A 137 -10.95 -4.06 13.42
N ALA A 138 -11.14 -5.16 12.68
CA ALA A 138 -11.14 -6.51 13.24
C ALA A 138 -9.81 -6.86 13.94
N THR A 139 -8.68 -6.36 13.43
CA THR A 139 -7.35 -6.55 14.02
C THR A 139 -7.22 -5.78 15.34
N VAL A 140 -7.65 -4.51 15.33
CA VAL A 140 -7.58 -3.58 16.46
C VAL A 140 -8.50 -4.02 17.60
N GLU A 141 -9.72 -4.47 17.32
CA GLU A 141 -10.65 -4.95 18.33
C GLU A 141 -10.10 -6.17 19.09
N ARG A 142 -9.54 -7.15 18.36
CA ARG A 142 -8.89 -8.32 18.96
C ARG A 142 -7.66 -7.93 19.79
N ALA A 143 -6.88 -6.94 19.32
CA ALA A 143 -5.72 -6.45 20.05
C ALA A 143 -6.12 -5.72 21.33
N LEU A 144 -7.18 -4.89 21.26
CA LEU A 144 -7.71 -4.12 22.36
C LEU A 144 -8.24 -5.04 23.47
N GLU A 145 -9.02 -6.06 23.12
CA GLU A 145 -9.53 -7.04 24.10
C GLU A 145 -8.39 -7.74 24.87
N ARG A 146 -7.31 -8.13 24.16
CA ARG A 146 -6.14 -8.74 24.81
C ARG A 146 -5.40 -7.77 25.71
N ALA A 147 -5.23 -6.52 25.27
CA ALA A 147 -4.56 -5.47 26.04
C ALA A 147 -5.34 -5.14 27.32
N GLU A 148 -6.68 -5.03 27.24
CA GLU A 148 -7.54 -4.81 28.40
C GLU A 148 -7.45 -5.95 29.42
N ARG A 149 -7.43 -7.21 28.97
CA ARG A 149 -7.23 -8.38 29.86
C ARG A 149 -5.86 -8.31 30.56
N ARG A 150 -4.80 -7.96 29.85
CA ARG A 150 -3.45 -7.77 30.43
C ARG A 150 -3.42 -6.63 31.45
N SER A 151 -4.06 -5.51 31.15
CA SER A 151 -4.15 -4.38 32.09
C SER A 151 -4.85 -4.77 33.39
N LYS A 152 -5.93 -5.55 33.32
CA LYS A 152 -6.64 -6.06 34.51
C LYS A 152 -5.77 -7.00 35.36
N SER A 153 -4.81 -7.70 34.75
CA SER A 153 -3.83 -8.54 35.45
C SER A 153 -2.64 -7.77 36.05
N GLY A 154 -2.63 -6.43 35.95
CA GLY A 154 -1.62 -5.56 36.57
C GLY A 154 -0.47 -5.14 35.65
N ASP A 155 -0.54 -5.44 34.36
CA ASP A 155 0.46 -5.00 33.38
C ASP A 155 0.33 -3.50 33.08
N LYS A 156 1.22 -2.71 33.66
CA LYS A 156 1.24 -1.24 33.48
C LYS A 156 1.63 -0.81 32.07
N ALA A 157 2.25 -1.68 31.27
CA ALA A 157 2.59 -1.36 29.88
C ALA A 157 1.39 -1.46 28.93
N ALA A 158 0.27 -2.06 29.38
CA ALA A 158 -0.94 -2.20 28.56
C ALA A 158 -1.74 -0.89 28.41
N GLY A 159 -1.65 0.03 29.37
CA GLY A 159 -2.40 1.29 29.37
C GLY A 159 -2.19 2.15 28.13
N PRO A 160 -0.93 2.49 27.78
CA PRO A 160 -0.63 3.26 26.56
C PRO A 160 -1.12 2.59 25.27
N LEU A 161 -1.01 1.25 25.19
CA LEU A 161 -1.49 0.51 24.03
C LEU A 161 -3.02 0.57 23.91
N ILE A 162 -3.76 0.44 25.01
CA ILE A 162 -5.23 0.56 25.04
C ILE A 162 -5.67 1.94 24.54
N GLU A 163 -5.00 3.01 25.00
CA GLU A 163 -5.32 4.38 24.59
C GLU A 163 -5.13 4.58 23.07
N VAL A 164 -4.00 4.12 22.54
CA VAL A 164 -3.71 4.23 21.10
C VAL A 164 -4.69 3.40 20.28
N LEU A 165 -4.96 2.15 20.69
CA LEU A 165 -5.92 1.28 20.00
C LEU A 165 -7.35 1.82 20.05
N GLY A 166 -7.74 2.49 21.14
CA GLY A 166 -9.02 3.18 21.25
C GLY A 166 -9.17 4.28 20.19
N ARG A 167 -8.16 5.16 20.06
CA ARG A 167 -8.14 6.21 19.03
C ARG A 167 -8.13 5.66 17.61
N VAL A 168 -7.35 4.61 17.36
CA VAL A 168 -7.32 3.96 16.04
C VAL A 168 -8.68 3.35 15.70
N ARG A 169 -9.33 2.67 16.65
CA ARG A 169 -10.67 2.11 16.47
C ARG A 169 -11.71 3.19 16.15
N GLU A 170 -11.68 4.31 16.87
CA GLU A 170 -12.57 5.46 16.60
C GLU A 170 -12.38 5.99 15.18
N ALA A 171 -11.13 6.24 14.77
CA ALA A 171 -10.85 6.68 13.40
C ALA A 171 -11.38 5.69 12.34
N LEU A 172 -11.16 4.39 12.54
CA LEU A 172 -11.64 3.34 11.61
C LEU A 172 -13.18 3.27 11.55
N ASN A 173 -13.87 3.45 12.68
CA ASN A 173 -15.35 3.51 12.71
C ASN A 173 -15.90 4.73 11.96
N ASP A 174 -15.16 5.84 11.94
CA ASP A 174 -15.50 7.05 11.18
C ASP A 174 -15.12 6.94 9.68
N GLY A 175 -14.66 5.76 9.22
CA GLY A 175 -14.18 5.54 7.85
C GLY A 175 -12.82 6.16 7.56
N LEU A 176 -12.08 6.59 8.59
CA LEU A 176 -10.76 7.19 8.46
C LEU A 176 -9.65 6.15 8.62
N PRO A 177 -8.54 6.27 7.88
CA PRO A 177 -7.44 5.31 7.94
C PRO A 177 -6.65 5.45 9.24
N ALA A 178 -6.15 4.34 9.81
CA ALA A 178 -5.44 4.32 11.10
C ALA A 178 -4.29 5.34 11.21
N ARG A 179 -3.64 5.67 10.08
CA ARG A 179 -2.57 6.70 10.03
C ARG A 179 -2.98 8.06 10.60
N VAL A 180 -4.26 8.45 10.55
CA VAL A 180 -4.72 9.74 11.09
C VAL A 180 -4.67 9.77 12.62
N ALA A 181 -4.85 8.62 13.27
CA ALA A 181 -4.78 8.49 14.72
C ALA A 181 -3.33 8.31 15.24
N LEU A 182 -2.39 7.96 14.36
CA LEU A 182 -1.00 7.62 14.68
C LEU A 182 -0.03 8.78 14.38
N THR A 183 -0.26 9.92 15.02
CA THR A 183 0.51 11.15 14.81
C THR A 183 1.85 11.18 15.54
N LYS A 184 2.01 10.40 16.62
CA LYS A 184 3.25 10.32 17.42
C LYS A 184 4.08 9.10 17.05
N ALA A 185 5.41 9.22 17.12
CA ALA A 185 6.32 8.10 16.87
C ALA A 185 6.11 6.95 17.87
N ASP A 186 5.91 7.25 19.15
CA ASP A 186 5.66 6.25 20.18
C ASP A 186 4.37 5.46 19.93
N ASP A 187 3.30 6.13 19.49
CA ASP A 187 2.03 5.48 19.12
C ASP A 187 2.25 4.48 17.98
N ARG A 188 3.02 4.87 16.95
CA ARG A 188 3.36 3.99 15.81
C ARG A 188 4.17 2.78 16.27
N MET A 189 5.08 2.95 17.23
CA MET A 189 5.85 1.83 17.78
C MET A 189 4.96 0.83 18.52
N LEU A 190 3.98 1.31 19.28
CA LEU A 190 3.06 0.46 20.05
C LEU A 190 2.20 -0.45 19.17
N VAL A 191 1.79 0.03 17.99
CA VAL A 191 0.93 -0.74 17.07
C VAL A 191 1.68 -1.40 15.93
N ARG A 192 3.01 -1.27 15.87
CA ARG A 192 3.84 -1.74 14.76
C ARG A 192 3.65 -3.23 14.47
N GLU A 193 3.54 -4.05 15.52
CA GLU A 193 3.38 -5.50 15.42
C GLU A 193 1.99 -5.94 14.93
N LEU A 194 1.03 -5.01 14.83
CA LEU A 194 -0.30 -5.29 14.27
C LEU A 194 -0.30 -5.22 12.74
N PHE A 195 0.75 -4.66 12.13
CA PHE A 195 0.88 -4.52 10.68
C PHE A 195 -0.40 -3.94 10.03
N LEU A 196 -0.92 -2.86 10.62
CA LEU A 196 -2.15 -2.20 10.16
C LEU A 196 -1.98 -1.72 8.71
N LEU A 197 -2.94 -2.06 7.87
CA LEU A 197 -2.95 -1.78 6.43
C LEU A 197 -3.06 -0.27 6.17
N THR A 198 -4.03 0.36 6.83
CA THR A 198 -4.36 1.78 6.70
C THR A 198 -3.40 2.71 7.45
N ALA A 199 -2.44 2.14 8.20
CA ALA A 199 -1.33 2.89 8.79
C ALA A 199 -0.19 3.15 7.79
N LYS A 200 -0.13 2.40 6.69
CA LYS A 200 0.92 2.51 5.67
C LYS A 200 0.79 3.85 4.92
N PRO A 201 1.93 4.46 4.50
CA PRO A 201 1.90 5.56 3.55
C PRO A 201 1.21 5.13 2.25
N THR A 202 0.36 5.99 1.71
CA THR A 202 -0.39 5.73 0.48
C THR A 202 -0.15 6.85 -0.52
N VAL A 203 0.25 6.49 -1.74
CA VAL A 203 0.32 7.38 -2.90
C VAL A 203 -0.80 6.99 -3.84
N TYR A 204 -1.63 7.96 -4.24
CA TYR A 204 -2.66 7.74 -5.25
C TYR A 204 -2.05 7.92 -6.64
N VAL A 205 -2.25 6.92 -7.50
CA VAL A 205 -1.81 6.93 -8.89
C VAL A 205 -3.08 7.01 -9.75
N ALA A 206 -3.43 8.23 -10.14
CA ALA A 206 -4.52 8.46 -11.07
C ALA A 206 -4.08 8.03 -12.48
N ASN A 207 -4.60 6.90 -12.95
CA ASN A 207 -4.29 6.38 -14.27
C ASN A 207 -5.25 7.00 -15.30
N VAL A 208 -4.72 7.68 -16.31
CA VAL A 208 -5.49 8.47 -17.28
C VAL A 208 -5.18 8.05 -18.71
N ASN A 209 -6.01 8.46 -19.68
CA ASN A 209 -5.73 8.29 -21.10
C ASN A 209 -4.50 9.09 -21.53
N GLU A 210 -3.84 8.65 -22.61
CA GLU A 210 -2.79 9.44 -23.24
C GLU A 210 -3.38 10.74 -23.83
N GLY A 211 -2.82 11.89 -23.46
CA GLY A 211 -3.25 13.20 -23.95
C GLY A 211 -3.67 14.15 -22.82
N ALA A 212 -4.31 15.26 -23.20
CA ALA A 212 -4.72 16.31 -22.27
C ALA A 212 -6.15 16.12 -21.71
N ASP A 213 -6.87 15.10 -22.19
CA ASP A 213 -8.26 14.85 -21.79
C ASP A 213 -8.29 13.90 -20.59
N THR A 214 -8.43 14.48 -19.39
CA THR A 214 -8.50 13.76 -18.12
C THR A 214 -9.82 14.11 -17.41
N PRO A 215 -10.97 13.60 -17.89
CA PRO A 215 -12.29 14.03 -17.43
C PRO A 215 -12.52 13.79 -15.93
N HIS A 216 -11.76 12.86 -15.36
CA HIS A 216 -11.86 12.38 -13.99
C HIS A 216 -10.85 13.01 -13.02
N VAL A 217 -9.98 13.91 -13.49
CA VAL A 217 -8.94 14.55 -12.67
C VAL A 217 -9.05 16.07 -12.81
N ALA A 218 -9.33 16.77 -11.71
CA ALA A 218 -9.30 18.22 -11.69
C ALA A 218 -7.86 18.72 -11.85
N THR A 219 -7.63 19.56 -12.87
CA THR A 219 -6.37 20.30 -13.10
C THR A 219 -6.18 21.45 -12.12
#